data_AF-A0A4Z2ES65-F1
#
_entry.id   AF-A0A4Z2ES65-F1
#
_cell.length_a   1.000
_cell.length_b   1.000
_cell.length_c   1.000
_cell.angle_alpha   90.00
_cell.angle_beta   90.00
_cell.angle_gamma   90.00
#
_symmetry.space_group_name_H-M   'P 1'
#
loop_
_entity.id
_entity.type
_entity.pdbx_description
1 polymer ?
#
loop_
_entity_poly.entity_id
_entity_poly.type
_entity_poly.pdbx_seq_one_letter_code
_entity_poly.pdbx_strand_id
1 'polypeptide(L)'
;MYQVVPGGAGGTITDAVPKQKRSKETRPLVGAGVLGLVLVVAAVTAWCYYIASLRKAELLKTQLLDLNKDGYIIRNQGGAIVFRMDFRSGTLDLDSCSKDGELLSCGRTTDRQLNFFIETVRPKDTVQCYRVRWEELVPDIPVEHAMTYTFAHWYGGAVSAIQHWPISIHGQQAAKPFVTGDIYSNRNEFGGILESYWLSSNATAIKINNSVPFHLGWNDTEKTMSFQARYNDSPFKPNPGEAPCAELSYRVCVGLDVTSIHKYMVRRYFNKPNKVPAKVMFRHPIWSTWAFHKTDIDQEKVLTYAADIRKYKFNCSLLEVDDRYTSRYGEFEFDRTKFPNASAMFRSLKSDGFLVSLWTHPFVNYDSENFHTCVQRGLPIDRDSVWGYELGLKSLIPTVLTIGILGYQFILPDMIGGNAYLNRTDGHGVLPDRELYIRWLELAAFMPSMQFSIPPWAYDDEVVDIARKYTALHESLVAPRVLELAGEVLDTGDPIIRPLWWIATGDETAYKIDSQFLIGDDLMVAPVLEPGKQERDIYLPAGHWRSYKGERFDIKEPLHLTDYPVDLDEIAYFLWV
;
A
#
# COMPACT_ATOMS: atom_id res chain seq x y z
N MET A 1 -68.53 74.44 -45.66
CA MET A 1 -67.34 75.18 -45.20
C MET A 1 -66.20 74.76 -46.12
N TYR A 2 -65.83 75.64 -47.05
CA TYR A 2 -64.73 75.66 -48.05
C TYR A 2 -64.50 74.40 -48.94
N GLN A 3 -64.78 74.47 -50.26
CA GLN A 3 -63.87 74.86 -51.38
C GLN A 3 -62.76 73.79 -51.60
N VAL A 4 -62.55 73.15 -52.76
CA VAL A 4 -62.39 73.63 -54.15
C VAL A 4 -62.54 72.44 -55.13
N VAL A 5 -63.10 72.70 -56.31
CA VAL A 5 -63.09 71.93 -57.59
C VAL A 5 -62.15 72.72 -58.53
N PRO A 6 -61.32 72.22 -59.49
CA PRO A 6 -61.82 71.44 -60.64
C PRO A 6 -60.83 70.57 -61.49
N GLY A 7 -61.41 69.91 -62.49
CA GLY A 7 -60.75 69.56 -63.77
C GLY A 7 -60.46 68.07 -63.90
N GLY A 8 -60.84 67.36 -64.95
CA GLY A 8 -61.40 67.72 -66.25
C GLY A 8 -61.60 66.42 -67.03
N ALA A 9 -62.54 66.47 -67.97
CA ALA A 9 -63.11 65.35 -68.70
C ALA A 9 -62.14 64.60 -69.63
N GLY A 10 -62.51 63.37 -70.01
CA GLY A 10 -61.98 62.73 -71.22
C GLY A 10 -61.96 61.20 -71.18
N GLY A 11 -63.11 60.56 -71.01
CA GLY A 11 -63.26 59.13 -71.26
C GLY A 11 -63.81 58.87 -72.65
N THR A 12 -63.07 58.13 -73.47
CA THR A 12 -63.63 57.24 -74.51
C THR A 12 -62.75 56.01 -74.61
N ILE A 13 -63.38 54.87 -74.34
CA ILE A 13 -62.84 53.51 -74.34
C ILE A 13 -62.87 52.96 -75.78
N THR A 14 -61.85 52.20 -76.18
CA THR A 14 -62.04 50.91 -76.88
C THR A 14 -60.74 50.10 -76.92
N ASP A 15 -60.78 49.00 -76.18
CA ASP A 15 -60.28 47.64 -76.46
C ASP A 15 -58.84 47.42 -76.96
N ALA A 16 -57.99 47.01 -76.01
CA ALA A 16 -56.76 46.25 -76.27
C ALA A 16 -56.84 44.87 -75.59
N VAL A 17 -56.67 43.81 -76.39
CA VAL A 17 -56.64 42.40 -75.97
C VAL A 17 -55.38 42.10 -75.13
N PRO A 18 -55.48 41.48 -73.94
CA PRO A 18 -54.31 41.02 -73.21
C PRO A 18 -53.87 39.60 -73.61
N LYS A 19 -52.56 39.46 -73.81
CA LYS A 19 -51.83 38.20 -74.03
C LYS A 19 -52.01 37.21 -72.86
N GLN A 20 -52.38 35.98 -73.17
CA GLN A 20 -52.35 34.85 -72.24
C GLN A 20 -50.88 34.45 -71.93
N LYS A 21 -50.45 34.63 -70.69
CA LYS A 21 -49.21 34.03 -70.14
C LYS A 21 -49.59 32.70 -69.47
N ARG A 22 -49.12 31.58 -70.02
CA ARG A 22 -49.22 30.24 -69.42
C ARG A 22 -48.47 30.24 -68.07
N SER A 23 -49.17 29.94 -66.96
CA SER A 23 -48.55 29.76 -65.65
C SER A 23 -47.77 28.43 -65.61
N LYS A 24 -46.57 28.46 -65.03
CA LYS A 24 -45.77 27.28 -64.64
C LYS A 24 -46.02 27.04 -63.15
N GLU A 25 -47.20 26.54 -62.79
CA GLU A 25 -47.48 26.08 -61.42
C GLU A 25 -47.42 24.55 -61.36
N THR A 26 -46.23 24.00 -61.21
CA THR A 26 -46.04 22.57 -60.86
C THR A 26 -44.65 22.26 -60.28
N ARG A 27 -43.75 23.24 -60.19
CA ARG A 27 -42.40 23.07 -59.63
C ARG A 27 -42.25 23.17 -58.11
N PRO A 28 -43.10 23.86 -57.31
CA PRO A 28 -42.85 23.98 -55.87
C PRO A 28 -43.26 22.74 -55.07
N LEU A 29 -44.23 21.95 -55.55
CA LEU A 29 -44.74 20.75 -54.84
C LEU A 29 -43.75 19.57 -54.89
N VAL A 30 -43.09 19.36 -56.03
CA VAL A 30 -42.07 18.31 -56.21
C VAL A 30 -40.81 18.62 -55.41
N GLY A 31 -40.39 19.90 -55.37
CA GLY A 31 -39.26 20.34 -54.54
C GLY A 31 -39.51 20.13 -53.05
N ALA A 32 -40.72 20.45 -52.56
CA ALA A 32 -41.10 20.22 -51.16
C ALA A 32 -41.18 18.72 -50.80
N GLY A 33 -41.69 17.88 -51.71
CA GLY A 33 -41.73 16.42 -51.52
C GLY A 33 -40.35 15.78 -51.49
N VAL A 34 -39.44 16.20 -52.36
CA VAL A 34 -38.04 15.73 -52.36
C VAL A 34 -37.31 16.20 -51.11
N LEU A 35 -37.50 17.45 -50.67
CA LEU A 35 -36.91 17.95 -49.43
C LEU A 35 -37.43 17.20 -48.20
N GLY A 36 -38.74 16.91 -48.16
CA GLY A 36 -39.35 16.08 -47.11
C GLY A 36 -38.78 14.66 -47.06
N LEU A 37 -38.59 14.01 -48.22
CA LEU A 37 -37.98 12.69 -48.30
C LEU A 37 -36.52 12.71 -47.80
N VAL A 38 -35.74 13.73 -48.18
CA VAL A 38 -34.35 13.89 -47.71
C VAL A 38 -34.28 14.08 -46.20
N LEU A 39 -35.17 14.88 -45.62
CA LEU A 39 -35.24 15.08 -44.17
C LEU A 39 -35.63 13.80 -43.42
N VAL A 40 -36.56 13.02 -43.96
CA VAL A 40 -36.94 11.72 -43.37
C VAL A 40 -35.77 10.73 -43.44
N VAL A 41 -35.08 10.64 -44.59
CA VAL A 41 -33.89 9.78 -44.71
C VAL A 41 -32.80 10.23 -43.73
N ALA A 42 -32.53 11.53 -43.61
CA ALA A 42 -31.55 12.07 -42.66
C ALA A 42 -31.95 11.79 -41.19
N ALA A 43 -33.24 11.88 -40.85
CA ALA A 43 -33.73 11.55 -39.52
C ALA A 43 -33.60 10.06 -39.21
N VAL A 44 -33.92 9.19 -40.18
CA VAL A 44 -33.78 7.73 -40.04
C VAL A 44 -32.31 7.32 -39.94
N THR A 45 -31.42 7.90 -40.75
CA THR A 45 -29.98 7.61 -40.65
C THR A 45 -29.40 8.10 -39.33
N ALA A 46 -29.77 9.30 -38.88
CA ALA A 46 -29.38 9.81 -37.56
C ALA A 46 -29.92 8.93 -36.42
N TRP A 47 -31.16 8.46 -36.51
CA TRP A 47 -31.77 7.55 -35.54
C TRP A 47 -31.09 6.17 -35.51
N CYS A 48 -30.80 5.59 -36.68
CA CYS A 48 -30.05 4.33 -36.78
C CYS A 48 -28.63 4.47 -36.21
N TYR A 49 -27.96 5.59 -36.50
CA TYR A 49 -26.65 5.90 -35.92
C TYR A 49 -26.72 6.06 -34.41
N TYR A 50 -27.75 6.75 -33.91
CA TYR A 50 -28.00 6.93 -32.47
C TYR A 50 -28.27 5.60 -31.76
N ILE A 51 -29.12 4.73 -32.30
CA ILE A 51 -29.38 3.40 -31.72
C ILE A 51 -28.12 2.52 -31.76
N ALA A 52 -27.37 2.53 -32.87
CA ALA A 52 -26.12 1.80 -32.96
C ALA A 52 -25.09 2.30 -31.93
N SER A 53 -25.00 3.62 -31.76
CA SER A 53 -24.14 4.26 -30.75
C SER A 53 -24.56 3.91 -29.32
N LEU A 54 -25.86 3.92 -29.01
CA LEU A 54 -26.38 3.50 -27.70
C LEU A 54 -26.08 2.04 -27.39
N ARG A 55 -26.34 1.14 -28.34
CA ARG A 55 -26.02 -0.29 -28.18
C ARG A 55 -24.53 -0.51 -27.97
N LYS A 56 -23.68 0.24 -28.67
CA LYS A 56 -22.22 0.19 -28.49
C LYS A 56 -21.79 0.71 -27.12
N ALA A 57 -22.41 1.79 -26.63
CA ALA A 57 -22.16 2.30 -25.28
C ALA A 57 -22.61 1.32 -24.19
N GLU A 58 -23.71 0.60 -24.41
CA GLU A 58 -24.21 -0.43 -23.49
C GLU A 58 -23.32 -1.69 -23.49
N LEU A 59 -22.76 -2.05 -24.65
CA LEU A 59 -21.75 -3.10 -24.81
C LEU A 59 -20.48 -2.85 -23.98
N LEU A 60 -20.06 -1.59 -23.86
CA LEU A 60 -18.84 -1.19 -23.17
C LEU A 60 -19.02 -1.02 -21.65
N LYS A 61 -20.25 -1.14 -21.15
CA LYS A 61 -20.54 -1.17 -19.72
C LYS A 61 -20.59 -2.60 -19.23
N THR A 62 -19.94 -2.87 -18.11
CA THR A 62 -20.06 -4.14 -17.41
C THR A 62 -20.21 -3.90 -15.91
N GLN A 63 -21.41 -4.15 -15.40
CA GLN A 63 -21.79 -3.87 -14.03
C GLN A 63 -21.53 -2.40 -13.65
N LEU A 64 -20.56 -2.14 -12.78
CA LEU A 64 -20.17 -0.81 -12.33
C LEU A 64 -18.99 -0.22 -13.10
N LEU A 65 -18.43 -0.98 -14.05
CA LEU A 65 -17.30 -0.60 -14.89
C LEU A 65 -17.80 -0.04 -16.23
N ASP A 66 -17.21 1.07 -16.64
CA ASP A 66 -17.43 1.70 -17.95
C ASP A 66 -16.10 1.75 -18.71
N LEU A 67 -16.01 0.98 -19.79
CA LEU A 67 -14.84 0.94 -20.67
C LEU A 67 -14.97 2.04 -21.74
N ASN A 68 -13.88 2.75 -21.96
CA ASN A 68 -13.74 3.65 -23.09
C ASN A 68 -12.49 3.27 -23.91
N LYS A 69 -12.26 3.96 -25.02
CA LYS A 69 -11.16 3.64 -25.94
C LYS A 69 -9.76 3.86 -25.33
N ASP A 70 -9.65 4.72 -24.32
CA ASP A 70 -8.37 5.16 -23.74
C ASP A 70 -8.22 4.71 -22.27
N GLY A 71 -9.10 3.84 -21.75
CA GLY A 71 -9.10 3.46 -20.34
C GLY A 71 -10.46 2.96 -19.85
N TYR A 72 -10.62 2.83 -18.54
CA TYR A 72 -11.90 2.52 -17.91
C TYR A 72 -12.03 3.20 -16.54
N ILE A 73 -13.29 3.35 -16.12
CA ILE A 73 -13.63 3.82 -14.78
C ILE A 73 -14.49 2.77 -14.07
N ILE A 74 -14.41 2.72 -12.74
CA ILE A 74 -15.32 1.95 -11.90
C ILE A 74 -16.06 2.91 -10.99
N ARG A 75 -17.37 2.72 -10.89
CA ARG A 75 -18.25 3.45 -9.99
C ARG A 75 -18.61 2.60 -8.78
N ASN A 76 -18.93 3.23 -7.66
CA ASN A 76 -19.60 2.53 -6.56
C ASN A 76 -21.11 2.40 -6.85
N GLN A 77 -21.84 1.75 -5.94
CA GLN A 77 -23.29 1.60 -6.05
C GLN A 77 -24.05 2.94 -6.06
N GLY A 78 -23.48 3.98 -5.44
CA GLY A 78 -24.02 5.35 -5.47
C GLY A 78 -23.70 6.13 -6.75
N GLY A 79 -22.99 5.53 -7.72
CA GLY A 79 -22.64 6.15 -9.00
C GLY A 79 -21.40 7.06 -8.98
N ALA A 80 -20.75 7.25 -7.83
CA ALA A 80 -19.50 8.01 -7.73
C ALA A 80 -18.33 7.22 -8.34
N ILE A 81 -17.40 7.89 -9.02
CA ILE A 81 -16.19 7.26 -9.56
C ILE A 81 -15.25 6.96 -8.40
N VAL A 82 -14.89 5.68 -8.23
CA VAL A 82 -13.95 5.23 -7.18
C VAL A 82 -12.60 4.81 -7.75
N PHE A 83 -12.53 4.55 -9.05
CA PHE A 83 -11.31 4.10 -9.71
C PHE A 83 -11.26 4.56 -11.16
N ARG A 84 -10.08 4.96 -11.63
CA ARG A 84 -9.79 5.26 -13.03
C ARG A 84 -8.45 4.68 -13.42
N MET A 85 -8.42 4.05 -14.59
CA MET A 85 -7.21 3.55 -15.22
C MET A 85 -7.21 3.98 -16.68
N ASP A 86 -6.18 4.69 -17.08
CA ASP A 86 -5.98 5.15 -18.45
C ASP A 86 -4.95 4.26 -19.16
N PHE A 87 -5.20 3.89 -20.42
CA PHE A 87 -4.27 3.12 -21.23
C PHE A 87 -3.25 4.05 -21.89
N ARG A 88 -1.96 3.75 -21.70
CA ARG A 88 -0.85 4.50 -22.31
C ARG A 88 -0.19 3.75 -23.47
N SER A 89 -0.47 2.45 -23.64
CA SER A 89 0.06 1.61 -24.73
C SER A 89 -0.73 1.67 -26.04
N GLY A 90 -1.76 2.50 -26.12
CA GLY A 90 -2.54 2.74 -27.33
C GLY A 90 -4.02 2.94 -27.05
N THR A 91 -4.75 3.33 -28.08
CA THR A 91 -6.20 3.50 -28.05
C THR A 91 -6.86 2.23 -28.58
N LEU A 92 -7.73 1.61 -27.80
CA LEU A 92 -8.51 0.45 -28.24
C LEU A 92 -9.39 0.82 -29.43
N ASP A 93 -9.41 -0.05 -30.44
CA ASP A 93 -10.44 0.04 -31.47
C ASP A 93 -11.71 -0.64 -30.98
N LEU A 94 -12.68 0.17 -30.58
CA LEU A 94 -13.96 -0.28 -30.06
C LEU A 94 -14.81 -1.07 -31.08
N ASP A 95 -14.50 -1.00 -32.38
CA ASP A 95 -15.14 -1.87 -33.39
C ASP A 95 -14.62 -3.31 -33.36
N SER A 96 -13.46 -3.54 -32.75
CA SER A 96 -12.91 -4.89 -32.52
C SER A 96 -13.36 -5.53 -31.21
N CYS A 97 -14.15 -4.80 -30.42
CA CYS A 97 -14.58 -5.26 -29.12
C CYS A 97 -15.88 -6.05 -29.20
N SER A 98 -15.97 -7.09 -28.37
CA SER A 98 -17.16 -7.92 -28.22
C SER A 98 -17.40 -8.21 -26.74
N LYS A 99 -18.65 -8.57 -26.39
CA LYS A 99 -19.01 -8.97 -25.04
C LYS A 99 -19.75 -10.30 -25.10
N ASP A 100 -19.21 -11.28 -24.39
CA ASP A 100 -19.81 -12.60 -24.21
C ASP A 100 -20.00 -12.86 -22.71
N GLY A 101 -21.25 -12.78 -22.25
CA GLY A 101 -21.59 -12.83 -20.83
C GLY A 101 -20.86 -11.77 -20.01
N GLU A 102 -19.99 -12.23 -19.10
CA GLU A 102 -19.20 -11.39 -18.19
C GLU A 102 -17.81 -11.01 -18.75
N LEU A 103 -17.47 -11.47 -19.95
CA LEU A 103 -16.19 -11.23 -20.63
C LEU A 103 -16.36 -10.17 -21.73
N LEU A 104 -15.68 -9.03 -21.58
CA LEU A 104 -15.50 -8.04 -22.63
C LEU A 104 -14.10 -8.22 -23.20
N SER A 105 -13.97 -8.45 -24.51
CA SER A 105 -12.68 -8.62 -25.19
C SER A 105 -12.54 -7.66 -26.36
N CYS A 106 -11.30 -7.28 -26.69
CA CYS A 106 -10.95 -6.51 -27.89
C CYS A 106 -9.71 -7.12 -28.55
N GLY A 107 -9.69 -7.14 -29.89
CA GLY A 107 -8.63 -7.79 -30.66
C GLY A 107 -7.58 -6.85 -31.27
N ARG A 108 -7.82 -5.53 -31.27
CA ARG A 108 -6.84 -4.56 -31.79
C ARG A 108 -6.94 -3.17 -31.14
N THR A 109 -5.82 -2.45 -31.15
CA THR A 109 -5.77 -0.99 -31.01
C THR A 109 -5.99 -0.35 -32.38
N THR A 110 -5.96 0.98 -32.45
CA THR A 110 -6.01 1.72 -33.72
C THR A 110 -4.92 1.35 -34.73
N ASP A 111 -3.79 0.80 -34.25
CA ASP A 111 -2.57 0.59 -35.03
C ASP A 111 -1.94 -0.80 -34.88
N ARG A 112 -2.34 -1.62 -33.90
CA ARG A 112 -1.73 -2.93 -33.60
C ARG A 112 -2.77 -3.98 -33.21
N GLN A 113 -2.42 -5.25 -33.38
CA GLN A 113 -3.20 -6.37 -32.84
C GLN A 113 -2.80 -6.60 -31.37
N LEU A 114 -3.77 -6.91 -30.51
CA LEU A 114 -3.55 -7.26 -29.11
C LEU A 114 -4.58 -8.28 -28.63
N ASN A 115 -4.29 -8.93 -27.50
CA ASN A 115 -5.28 -9.66 -26.75
C ASN A 115 -5.68 -8.86 -25.50
N PHE A 116 -6.82 -8.17 -25.55
CA PHE A 116 -7.36 -7.44 -24.42
C PHE A 116 -8.63 -8.08 -23.90
N PHE A 117 -8.76 -8.18 -22.57
CA PHE A 117 -10.07 -8.44 -21.97
C PHE A 117 -10.25 -7.81 -20.58
N ILE A 118 -11.52 -7.57 -20.25
CA ILE A 118 -12.02 -7.33 -18.90
C ILE A 118 -13.07 -8.41 -18.61
N GLU A 119 -12.80 -9.24 -17.60
CA GLU A 119 -13.72 -10.26 -17.10
C GLU A 119 -14.28 -9.82 -15.75
N THR A 120 -15.59 -9.81 -15.63
CA THR A 120 -16.26 -9.55 -14.36
C THR A 120 -16.30 -10.82 -13.53
N VAL A 121 -15.78 -10.71 -12.31
CA VAL A 121 -15.72 -11.81 -11.36
C VAL A 121 -16.59 -11.44 -10.15
N ARG A 122 -17.62 -12.26 -9.90
CA ARG A 122 -18.49 -12.16 -8.71
C ARG A 122 -18.26 -13.35 -7.78
N PRO A 123 -17.26 -13.27 -6.90
CA PRO A 123 -16.94 -14.34 -5.98
C PRO A 123 -17.93 -14.39 -4.80
N LYS A 124 -18.57 -13.25 -4.45
CA LYS A 124 -19.64 -13.08 -3.47
C LYS A 124 -20.52 -11.87 -3.85
N ASP A 125 -21.75 -11.80 -3.36
CA ASP A 125 -22.69 -10.71 -3.68
C ASP A 125 -22.23 -9.31 -3.19
N THR A 126 -21.27 -9.25 -2.27
CA THR A 126 -20.82 -8.01 -1.62
C THR A 126 -19.53 -7.42 -2.19
N VAL A 127 -18.80 -8.13 -3.05
CA VAL A 127 -17.55 -7.66 -3.64
C VAL A 127 -17.57 -7.88 -5.14
N GLN A 128 -17.34 -6.80 -5.88
CA GLN A 128 -17.29 -6.84 -7.34
C GLN A 128 -15.83 -6.75 -7.79
N CYS A 129 -15.33 -7.77 -8.48
CA CYS A 129 -13.98 -7.80 -9.03
C CYS A 129 -14.00 -7.77 -10.56
N TYR A 130 -12.92 -7.26 -11.15
CA TYR A 130 -12.67 -7.22 -12.58
C TYR A 130 -11.24 -7.72 -12.83
N ARG A 131 -11.10 -8.79 -13.62
CA ARG A 131 -9.80 -9.26 -14.11
C ARG A 131 -9.51 -8.56 -15.43
N VAL A 132 -8.41 -7.84 -15.51
CA VAL A 132 -7.99 -7.13 -16.72
C VAL A 132 -6.71 -7.76 -17.23
N ARG A 133 -6.63 -7.97 -18.53
CA ARG A 133 -5.41 -8.41 -19.22
C ARG A 133 -5.25 -7.61 -20.50
N TRP A 134 -4.04 -7.10 -20.68
CA TRP A 134 -3.57 -6.51 -21.93
C TRP A 134 -2.28 -7.22 -22.32
N GLU A 135 -2.32 -7.97 -23.40
CA GLU A 135 -1.18 -8.71 -23.95
C GLU A 135 -0.86 -8.16 -25.34
N GLU A 136 0.35 -7.62 -25.49
CA GLU A 136 0.87 -7.20 -26.79
C GLU A 136 1.28 -8.43 -27.61
N LEU A 137 1.03 -8.37 -28.92
CA LEU A 137 1.43 -9.44 -29.83
C LEU A 137 2.72 -9.09 -30.61
N VAL A 138 3.22 -7.88 -30.41
CA VAL A 138 4.48 -7.41 -30.99
C VAL A 138 5.56 -7.45 -29.90
N PRO A 139 6.70 -8.13 -30.14
CA PRO A 139 7.80 -8.19 -29.20
C PRO A 139 8.32 -6.81 -28.79
N ASP A 140 8.81 -6.70 -27.56
CA ASP A 140 9.54 -5.54 -27.03
C ASP A 140 8.73 -4.22 -26.91
N ILE A 141 7.43 -4.25 -27.20
CA ILE A 141 6.52 -3.15 -26.89
C ILE A 141 6.07 -3.26 -25.42
N PRO A 142 6.31 -2.24 -24.58
CA PRO A 142 5.84 -2.24 -23.20
C PRO A 142 4.32 -2.02 -23.12
N VAL A 143 3.68 -2.65 -22.14
CA VAL A 143 2.29 -2.36 -21.78
C VAL A 143 2.27 -1.43 -20.58
N GLU A 144 1.70 -0.24 -20.69
CA GLU A 144 1.59 0.75 -19.63
C GLU A 144 0.16 1.23 -19.47
N HIS A 145 -0.34 1.13 -18.24
CA HIS A 145 -1.56 1.81 -17.80
C HIS A 145 -1.23 2.82 -16.69
N ALA A 146 -1.99 3.90 -16.61
CA ALA A 146 -1.84 4.95 -15.62
C ALA A 146 -3.07 4.98 -14.69
N MET A 147 -2.85 4.67 -13.42
CA MET A 147 -3.89 4.71 -12.38
C MET A 147 -3.95 6.09 -11.75
N THR A 148 -5.12 6.73 -11.74
CA THR A 148 -5.32 7.98 -11.00
C THR A 148 -5.44 7.70 -9.50
N TYR A 149 -4.70 8.43 -8.65
CA TYR A 149 -4.73 8.21 -7.20
C TYR A 149 -5.44 9.30 -6.39
N THR A 150 -6.02 10.35 -7.00
CA THR A 150 -6.66 11.47 -6.28
C THR A 150 -8.01 11.18 -5.65
N PHE A 151 -8.68 10.09 -6.03
CA PHE A 151 -10.03 9.80 -5.54
C PHE A 151 -10.09 9.31 -4.09
N ALA A 152 -8.95 8.95 -3.51
CA ALA A 152 -8.89 8.31 -2.20
C ALA A 152 -7.47 8.39 -1.62
N HIS A 153 -7.36 8.05 -0.35
CA HIS A 153 -6.08 7.74 0.27
C HIS A 153 -5.67 6.31 -0.12
N TRP A 154 -4.43 6.10 -0.53
CA TRP A 154 -3.91 4.80 -0.98
C TRP A 154 -2.89 4.23 -0.01
N TYR A 155 -2.86 2.91 0.10
CA TYR A 155 -2.00 2.13 0.99
C TYR A 155 -1.44 0.91 0.25
N GLY A 156 -0.27 0.41 0.65
CA GLY A 156 0.36 -0.79 0.09
C GLY A 156 1.54 -0.50 -0.83
N GLY A 157 1.77 -1.38 -1.82
CA GLY A 157 2.94 -1.32 -2.71
C GLY A 157 4.21 -1.86 -2.05
N ALA A 158 5.02 -0.99 -1.45
CA ALA A 158 6.32 -1.37 -0.92
C ALA A 158 6.64 -0.59 0.35
N VAL A 159 7.48 -1.18 1.21
CA VAL A 159 8.19 -0.43 2.23
C VAL A 159 9.23 0.46 1.56
N SER A 160 9.33 1.72 1.98
CA SER A 160 10.30 2.70 1.48
C SER A 160 11.14 3.29 2.61
N ALA A 161 12.26 3.92 2.26
CA ALA A 161 13.11 4.59 3.26
C ALA A 161 12.37 5.71 3.99
N ILE A 162 11.64 6.53 3.24
CA ILE A 162 10.69 7.50 3.79
C ILE A 162 9.31 6.86 3.72
N GLN A 163 8.75 6.49 4.88
CA GLN A 163 7.46 5.81 4.94
C GLN A 163 6.39 6.72 5.53
N HIS A 164 5.34 6.97 4.75
CA HIS A 164 4.13 7.66 5.20
C HIS A 164 2.92 6.73 5.20
N TRP A 165 1.89 7.13 5.93
CA TRP A 165 0.58 6.49 5.94
C TRP A 165 -0.52 7.56 5.90
N PRO A 166 -1.40 7.60 4.88
CA PRO A 166 -1.37 6.88 3.61
C PRO A 166 -0.09 7.16 2.81
N ILE A 167 0.07 6.47 1.67
CA ILE A 167 1.19 6.72 0.76
C ILE A 167 1.19 8.20 0.35
N SER A 168 2.33 8.85 0.53
CA SER A 168 2.59 10.19 0.02
C SER A 168 3.52 10.10 -1.18
N ILE A 169 3.04 10.52 -2.34
CA ILE A 169 3.80 10.51 -3.60
C ILE A 169 4.24 11.94 -3.89
N HIS A 170 5.53 12.12 -4.14
CA HIS A 170 6.12 13.41 -4.51
C HIS A 170 6.95 13.28 -5.78
N GLY A 171 6.95 14.34 -6.59
CA GLY A 171 7.75 14.43 -7.80
C GLY A 171 7.34 13.43 -8.89
N GLN A 172 8.31 13.04 -9.69
CA GLN A 172 8.12 12.14 -10.83
C GLN A 172 9.17 11.03 -10.80
N GLN A 173 8.73 9.81 -11.08
CA GLN A 173 9.58 8.63 -11.17
C GLN A 173 9.19 7.86 -12.42
N ALA A 174 10.14 7.71 -13.34
CA ALA A 174 9.97 6.81 -14.48
C ALA A 174 9.77 5.37 -13.98
N ALA A 175 8.94 4.60 -14.69
CA ALA A 175 8.64 3.22 -14.32
C ALA A 175 9.92 2.39 -14.24
N LYS A 176 10.22 1.87 -13.04
CA LYS A 176 11.39 1.04 -12.75
C LYS A 176 10.96 -0.34 -12.26
N PRO A 177 11.82 -1.37 -12.35
CA PRO A 177 11.46 -2.73 -11.94
C PRO A 177 10.95 -2.75 -10.49
N PHE A 178 9.77 -3.34 -10.27
CA PHE A 178 9.18 -3.47 -8.94
C PHE A 178 9.71 -4.71 -8.24
N VAL A 179 10.97 -4.64 -7.84
CA VAL A 179 11.75 -5.71 -7.19
C VAL A 179 12.36 -5.20 -5.89
N THR A 180 12.71 -6.12 -5.00
CA THR A 180 13.30 -5.79 -3.69
C THR A 180 14.66 -5.14 -3.89
N GLY A 181 14.93 -4.07 -3.16
CA GLY A 181 16.19 -3.36 -3.14
C GLY A 181 16.70 -3.11 -1.73
N ASP A 182 17.89 -2.53 -1.64
CA ASP A 182 18.54 -2.18 -0.39
C ASP A 182 18.38 -0.68 -0.13
N ILE A 183 17.32 -0.32 0.59
CA ILE A 183 17.02 1.06 0.96
C ILE A 183 18.05 1.65 1.94
N TYR A 184 18.94 0.84 2.53
CA TYR A 184 20.03 1.32 3.40
C TYR A 184 21.22 1.84 2.61
N SER A 185 21.48 1.23 1.46
CA SER A 185 22.49 1.67 0.50
C SER A 185 21.94 2.70 -0.49
N ASN A 186 20.66 2.59 -0.89
CA ASN A 186 20.02 3.48 -1.85
C ASN A 186 18.57 3.81 -1.44
N ARG A 187 18.40 4.98 -0.81
CA ARG A 187 17.11 5.48 -0.29
C ARG A 187 15.98 5.58 -1.32
N ASN A 188 16.33 5.58 -2.61
CA ASN A 188 15.36 5.67 -3.69
C ASN A 188 14.79 4.31 -4.10
N GLU A 189 15.34 3.18 -3.66
CA GLU A 189 14.87 1.84 -4.02
C GLU A 189 13.57 1.43 -3.33
N PHE A 190 12.96 0.34 -3.78
CA PHE A 190 11.90 -0.33 -3.03
C PHE A 190 12.55 -1.19 -1.94
N GLY A 191 11.97 -1.23 -0.74
CA GLY A 191 12.51 -2.00 0.38
C GLY A 191 12.41 -3.52 0.20
N GLY A 192 12.89 -4.25 1.20
CA GLY A 192 12.89 -5.72 1.20
C GLY A 192 11.50 -6.36 1.27
N ILE A 193 10.45 -5.59 1.61
CA ILE A 193 9.06 -6.05 1.67
C ILE A 193 8.23 -5.24 0.68
N LEU A 194 7.68 -5.91 -0.32
CA LEU A 194 6.80 -5.34 -1.32
C LEU A 194 5.82 -6.38 -1.86
N GLU A 195 4.64 -5.92 -2.21
CA GLU A 195 3.60 -6.70 -2.86
C GLU A 195 2.95 -5.81 -3.90
N SER A 196 2.68 -6.32 -5.10
CA SER A 196 1.99 -5.56 -6.14
C SER A 196 0.49 -5.45 -5.83
N TYR A 197 0.16 -4.89 -4.67
CA TYR A 197 -1.16 -4.72 -4.09
C TYR A 197 -1.31 -3.32 -3.52
N TRP A 198 -2.39 -2.64 -3.90
CA TRP A 198 -2.78 -1.35 -3.34
C TRP A 198 -4.24 -1.39 -2.90
N LEU A 199 -4.49 -0.72 -1.79
CA LEU A 199 -5.80 -0.58 -1.15
C LEU A 199 -6.13 0.91 -1.04
N SER A 200 -7.38 1.29 -1.20
CA SER A 200 -7.82 2.68 -1.06
C SER A 200 -8.88 2.86 0.02
N SER A 201 -8.96 4.07 0.58
CA SER A 201 -9.98 4.46 1.56
C SER A 201 -11.41 4.42 1.01
N ASN A 202 -11.59 4.47 -0.31
CA ASN A 202 -12.90 4.35 -0.97
C ASN A 202 -13.32 2.89 -1.28
N ALA A 203 -12.75 1.92 -0.55
CA ALA A 203 -13.04 0.49 -0.68
C ALA A 203 -12.66 -0.13 -2.04
N THR A 204 -11.62 0.38 -2.69
CA THR A 204 -11.07 -0.22 -3.92
C THR A 204 -9.73 -0.87 -3.63
N ALA A 205 -9.47 -2.03 -4.24
CA ALA A 205 -8.17 -2.68 -4.18
C ALA A 205 -7.74 -3.14 -5.57
N ILE A 206 -6.45 -3.00 -5.87
CA ILE A 206 -5.83 -3.52 -7.09
C ILE A 206 -4.69 -4.47 -6.71
N LYS A 207 -4.63 -5.64 -7.36
CA LYS A 207 -3.49 -6.56 -7.27
C LYS A 207 -3.01 -6.93 -8.67
N ILE A 208 -1.73 -6.70 -8.95
CA ILE A 208 -1.07 -7.13 -10.18
C ILE A 208 -0.70 -8.61 -10.04
N ASN A 209 -0.81 -9.37 -11.13
CA ASN A 209 -0.45 -10.78 -11.12
C ASN A 209 1.07 -10.93 -11.00
N ASN A 210 1.53 -11.91 -10.20
CA ASN A 210 2.95 -12.12 -9.93
C ASN A 210 3.77 -12.54 -11.16
N SER A 211 3.10 -12.98 -12.24
CA SER A 211 3.73 -13.32 -13.52
C SER A 211 4.05 -12.11 -14.39
N VAL A 212 3.54 -10.92 -14.06
CA VAL A 212 3.78 -9.71 -14.84
C VAL A 212 5.23 -9.24 -14.63
N PRO A 213 5.98 -8.92 -15.71
CA PRO A 213 7.30 -8.28 -15.59
C PRO A 213 7.16 -6.81 -15.18
N PHE A 214 6.74 -6.62 -13.92
CA PHE A 214 6.08 -5.41 -13.44
C PHE A 214 7.06 -4.30 -13.05
N HIS A 215 6.72 -3.10 -13.48
CA HIS A 215 7.44 -1.86 -13.22
C HIS A 215 6.45 -0.82 -12.68
N LEU A 216 6.91 -0.04 -11.71
CA LEU A 216 6.13 1.01 -11.06
C LEU A 216 6.80 2.36 -11.27
N GLY A 217 6.01 3.34 -11.71
CA GLY A 217 6.39 4.75 -11.77
C GLY A 217 5.25 5.63 -11.25
N TRP A 218 5.49 6.93 -11.17
CA TRP A 218 4.47 7.90 -10.77
C TRP A 218 4.77 9.29 -11.30
N ASN A 219 3.73 10.12 -11.36
CA ASN A 219 3.82 11.52 -11.71
C ASN A 219 2.86 12.33 -10.84
N ASP A 220 3.41 13.08 -9.89
CA ASP A 220 2.60 13.86 -8.94
C ASP A 220 1.93 15.09 -9.56
N THR A 221 2.41 15.56 -10.71
CA THR A 221 1.72 16.61 -11.48
C THR A 221 0.45 16.07 -12.12
N GLU A 222 0.53 14.86 -12.69
CA GLU A 222 -0.62 14.18 -13.29
C GLU A 222 -1.49 13.42 -12.27
N LYS A 223 -0.99 13.26 -11.05
CA LYS A 223 -1.59 12.46 -9.98
C LYS A 223 -1.86 11.01 -10.39
N THR A 224 -0.87 10.41 -11.06
CA THR A 224 -0.94 9.04 -11.59
C THR A 224 0.18 8.15 -11.09
N MET A 225 -0.12 6.86 -10.91
CA MET A 225 0.86 5.78 -10.83
C MET A 225 0.88 5.03 -12.16
N SER A 226 2.06 4.91 -12.77
CA SER A 226 2.27 4.12 -14.01
C SER A 226 2.54 2.67 -13.65
N PHE A 227 1.68 1.78 -14.14
CA PHE A 227 1.80 0.33 -14.04
C PHE A 227 2.24 -0.19 -15.40
N GLN A 228 3.48 -0.65 -15.48
CA GLN A 228 4.08 -1.06 -16.74
C GLN A 228 4.60 -2.49 -16.71
N ALA A 229 4.39 -3.23 -17.81
CA ALA A 229 4.98 -4.54 -18.05
C ALA A 229 6.01 -4.45 -19.18
N ARG A 230 7.25 -4.87 -18.94
CA ARG A 230 8.31 -4.93 -19.96
C ARG A 230 9.45 -5.89 -19.63
N TYR A 231 10.06 -6.49 -20.67
CA TYR A 231 11.26 -7.33 -20.55
C TYR A 231 12.57 -6.60 -20.87
N ASN A 232 12.51 -5.56 -21.70
CA ASN A 232 13.68 -4.77 -22.07
C ASN A 232 14.14 -3.90 -20.89
N ASP A 233 15.46 -3.74 -20.74
CA ASP A 233 16.10 -3.01 -19.64
C ASP A 233 15.53 -3.36 -18.26
N SER A 234 15.46 -4.67 -17.99
CA SER A 234 14.73 -5.24 -16.88
C SER A 234 15.34 -6.58 -16.42
N PRO A 235 15.24 -6.90 -15.12
CA PRO A 235 15.65 -8.19 -14.57
C PRO A 235 14.73 -9.34 -15.00
N PHE A 236 13.51 -9.05 -15.48
CA PHE A 236 12.56 -10.06 -15.91
C PHE A 236 12.97 -10.65 -17.27
N LYS A 237 12.70 -11.94 -17.47
CA LYS A 237 12.95 -12.66 -18.72
C LYS A 237 11.70 -13.43 -19.15
N PRO A 238 11.41 -13.52 -20.46
CA PRO A 238 10.35 -14.38 -20.96
C PRO A 238 10.70 -15.85 -20.72
N ASN A 239 9.71 -16.74 -20.79
CA ASN A 239 10.00 -18.17 -20.68
C ASN A 239 10.89 -18.63 -21.85
N PRO A 240 11.70 -19.67 -21.64
CA PRO A 240 12.55 -20.21 -22.71
C PRO A 240 11.75 -20.58 -23.96
N GLY A 241 12.09 -19.97 -25.10
CA GLY A 241 11.44 -20.21 -26.39
C GLY A 241 10.23 -19.33 -26.71
N GLU A 242 9.79 -18.49 -25.77
CA GLU A 242 8.72 -17.50 -25.99
C GLU A 242 9.29 -16.17 -26.48
N ALA A 243 8.53 -15.48 -27.34
CA ALA A 243 8.85 -14.11 -27.73
C ALA A 243 8.65 -13.17 -26.53
N PRO A 244 9.41 -12.06 -26.40
CA PRO A 244 9.31 -11.11 -25.30
C PRO A 244 8.10 -10.17 -25.46
N CYS A 245 6.92 -10.75 -25.66
CA CYS A 245 5.64 -10.05 -25.74
C CYS A 245 5.18 -9.68 -24.33
N ALA A 246 5.04 -8.39 -24.03
CA ALA A 246 4.66 -7.94 -22.70
C ALA A 246 3.17 -8.17 -22.42
N GLU A 247 2.89 -8.63 -21.20
CA GLU A 247 1.53 -8.76 -20.68
C GLU A 247 1.40 -8.00 -19.37
N LEU A 248 0.42 -7.11 -19.29
CA LEU A 248 -0.04 -6.52 -18.04
C LEU A 248 -1.37 -7.17 -17.65
N SER A 249 -1.34 -7.94 -16.56
CA SER A 249 -2.52 -8.57 -15.98
C SER A 249 -2.69 -8.23 -14.51
N TYR A 250 -3.89 -7.80 -14.14
CA TYR A 250 -4.22 -7.42 -12.77
C TYR A 250 -5.70 -7.59 -12.47
N ARG A 251 -6.06 -7.41 -11.21
CA ARG A 251 -7.44 -7.44 -10.73
C ARG A 251 -7.75 -6.19 -9.95
N VAL A 252 -8.91 -5.60 -10.21
CA VAL A 252 -9.46 -4.51 -9.42
C VAL A 252 -10.74 -4.99 -8.75
N CYS A 253 -10.85 -4.82 -7.44
CA CYS A 253 -12.02 -5.21 -6.67
C CYS A 253 -12.56 -4.01 -5.89
N VAL A 254 -13.88 -3.87 -5.85
CA VAL A 254 -14.59 -2.82 -5.11
C VAL A 254 -15.51 -3.49 -4.09
N GLY A 255 -15.40 -3.07 -2.83
CA GLY A 255 -16.21 -3.55 -1.71
C GLY A 255 -17.12 -2.47 -1.13
N LEU A 256 -17.63 -2.74 0.07
CA LEU A 256 -18.49 -1.81 0.80
C LEU A 256 -17.68 -0.75 1.57
N ASP A 257 -16.57 -1.19 2.17
CA ASP A 257 -15.70 -0.37 3.02
C ASP A 257 -14.26 -0.89 2.95
N VAL A 258 -13.30 -0.05 3.35
CA VAL A 258 -11.86 -0.34 3.25
C VAL A 258 -11.45 -1.61 4.00
N THR A 259 -12.08 -1.91 5.15
CA THR A 259 -11.79 -3.10 5.95
C THR A 259 -12.34 -4.35 5.29
N SER A 260 -13.59 -4.33 4.81
CA SER A 260 -14.21 -5.49 4.18
C SER A 260 -13.54 -5.86 2.86
N ILE A 261 -13.14 -4.88 2.03
CA ILE A 261 -12.41 -5.18 0.79
C ILE A 261 -11.03 -5.76 1.09
N HIS A 262 -10.30 -5.24 2.09
CA HIS A 262 -8.99 -5.78 2.44
C HIS A 262 -9.09 -7.21 2.97
N LYS A 263 -10.03 -7.46 3.89
CA LYS A 263 -10.35 -8.81 4.39
C LYS A 263 -10.66 -9.79 3.25
N TYR A 264 -11.43 -9.36 2.25
CA TYR A 264 -11.71 -10.16 1.06
C TYR A 264 -10.44 -10.47 0.26
N MET A 265 -9.61 -9.44 0.00
CA MET A 265 -8.39 -9.58 -0.81
C MET A 265 -7.38 -10.52 -0.14
N VAL A 266 -7.12 -10.36 1.15
CA VAL A 266 -6.18 -11.20 1.91
C VAL A 266 -6.59 -12.66 1.90
N ARG A 267 -7.86 -12.94 2.23
CA ARG A 267 -8.34 -14.33 2.33
C ARG A 267 -8.32 -15.08 1.00
N ARG A 268 -8.37 -14.36 -0.12
CA ARG A 268 -8.49 -14.96 -1.45
C ARG A 268 -7.17 -15.00 -2.22
N TYR A 269 -6.30 -14.02 -2.03
CA TYR A 269 -5.14 -13.78 -2.90
C TYR A 269 -3.80 -13.67 -2.18
N PHE A 270 -3.77 -13.78 -0.86
CA PHE A 270 -2.54 -13.80 -0.08
C PHE A 270 -2.33 -15.18 0.52
N ASN A 271 -1.07 -15.58 0.61
CA ASN A 271 -0.71 -16.76 1.37
C ASN A 271 -0.84 -16.42 2.86
N LYS A 272 -1.52 -17.29 3.61
CA LYS A 272 -1.61 -17.13 5.06
C LYS A 272 -0.44 -17.85 5.73
N PRO A 273 0.01 -17.39 6.90
CA PRO A 273 0.90 -18.17 7.74
C PRO A 273 0.28 -19.54 8.03
N ASN A 274 1.10 -20.59 8.04
CA ASN A 274 0.65 -21.94 8.36
C ASN A 274 0.81 -22.29 9.85
N LYS A 275 1.50 -21.45 10.62
CA LYS A 275 1.78 -21.65 12.03
C LYS A 275 2.10 -20.33 12.71
N VAL A 276 1.70 -20.22 13.98
CA VAL A 276 2.12 -19.14 14.87
C VAL A 276 3.59 -19.34 15.28
N PRO A 277 4.45 -18.31 15.22
CA PRO A 277 5.79 -18.34 15.78
C PRO A 277 5.83 -18.71 17.27
N ALA A 278 7.02 -18.97 17.80
CA ALA A 278 7.15 -19.39 19.19
C ALA A 278 6.62 -18.31 20.15
N LYS A 279 5.77 -18.70 21.11
CA LYS A 279 5.11 -17.76 22.03
C LYS A 279 6.08 -16.83 22.77
N VAL A 280 7.28 -17.34 23.05
CA VAL A 280 8.38 -16.59 23.69
C VAL A 280 8.76 -15.32 22.92
N MET A 281 8.70 -15.34 21.57
CA MET A 281 9.03 -14.19 20.72
C MET A 281 8.04 -13.04 20.89
N PHE A 282 6.78 -13.35 21.20
CA PHE A 282 5.74 -12.34 21.41
C PHE A 282 5.61 -11.91 22.87
N ARG A 283 6.29 -12.60 23.80
CA ARG A 283 6.09 -12.41 25.24
C ARG A 283 7.26 -11.73 25.92
N HIS A 284 8.47 -12.02 25.47
CA HIS A 284 9.68 -11.54 26.10
C HIS A 284 10.62 -10.89 25.08
N PRO A 285 11.45 -9.92 25.51
CA PRO A 285 12.32 -9.21 24.60
C PRO A 285 13.40 -10.09 23.99
N ILE A 286 13.68 -9.89 22.71
CA ILE A 286 14.84 -10.45 22.02
C ILE A 286 16.06 -9.59 22.37
N TRP A 287 17.16 -10.22 22.78
CA TRP A 287 18.42 -9.54 23.07
C TRP A 287 19.38 -9.78 21.92
N SER A 288 19.67 -8.78 21.12
CA SER A 288 20.62 -8.84 20.01
C SER A 288 21.96 -8.24 20.41
N THR A 289 23.05 -8.78 19.86
CA THR A 289 24.41 -8.25 20.05
C THR A 289 24.78 -7.15 19.05
N TRP A 290 23.96 -6.90 18.02
CA TRP A 290 24.35 -6.09 16.86
C TRP A 290 24.69 -4.63 17.17
N ALA A 291 23.75 -3.81 17.63
CA ALA A 291 23.97 -2.36 17.73
C ALA A 291 25.03 -2.00 18.77
N PHE A 292 25.20 -2.81 19.82
CA PHE A 292 26.18 -2.57 20.87
C PHE A 292 27.58 -3.10 20.54
N HIS A 293 27.70 -4.31 19.99
CA HIS A 293 29.00 -4.94 19.71
C HIS A 293 29.40 -4.91 18.23
N LYS A 294 28.47 -4.64 17.32
CA LYS A 294 28.64 -4.69 15.86
C LYS A 294 29.28 -6.02 15.45
N THR A 295 30.34 -5.97 14.66
CA THR A 295 31.08 -7.15 14.21
C THR A 295 32.13 -7.63 15.23
N ASP A 296 32.40 -6.87 16.29
CA ASP A 296 33.39 -7.16 17.32
C ASP A 296 32.78 -7.98 18.48
N ILE A 297 32.09 -9.06 18.14
CA ILE A 297 31.51 -10.04 19.06
C ILE A 297 32.46 -11.23 19.27
N ASP A 298 32.52 -11.77 20.48
CA ASP A 298 33.28 -12.98 20.80
C ASP A 298 32.59 -13.77 21.93
N GLN A 299 33.12 -14.94 22.27
CA GLN A 299 32.53 -15.81 23.28
C GLN A 299 32.41 -15.14 24.65
N GLU A 300 33.40 -14.35 25.07
CA GLU A 300 33.39 -13.70 26.38
C GLU A 300 32.36 -12.58 26.43
N LYS A 301 32.26 -11.78 25.36
CA LYS A 301 31.25 -10.72 25.23
C LYS A 301 29.84 -11.27 25.25
N VAL A 302 29.57 -12.37 24.55
CA VAL A 302 28.24 -13.01 24.55
C VAL A 302 27.86 -13.51 25.96
N LEU A 303 28.79 -14.15 26.67
CA LEU A 303 28.55 -14.63 28.04
C LEU A 303 28.39 -13.48 29.05
N THR A 304 29.19 -12.43 28.89
CA THR A 304 29.10 -11.22 29.73
C THR A 304 27.77 -10.52 29.53
N TYR A 305 27.34 -10.37 28.28
CA TYR A 305 26.05 -9.78 27.94
C TYR A 305 24.87 -10.58 28.54
N ALA A 306 24.94 -11.91 28.46
CA ALA A 306 23.97 -12.79 29.11
C ALA A 306 23.95 -12.64 30.64
N ALA A 307 25.12 -12.48 31.27
CA ALA A 307 25.24 -12.24 32.70
C ALA A 307 24.69 -10.86 33.11
N ASP A 308 24.91 -9.83 32.30
CA ASP A 308 24.39 -8.49 32.55
C ASP A 308 22.86 -8.45 32.47
N ILE A 309 22.24 -9.12 31.49
CA ILE A 309 20.77 -9.27 31.42
C ILE A 309 20.20 -9.77 32.76
N ARG A 310 20.87 -10.77 33.37
CA ARG A 310 20.50 -11.31 34.68
C ARG A 310 20.75 -10.33 35.82
N LYS A 311 21.93 -9.69 35.82
CA LYS A 311 22.33 -8.70 36.84
C LYS A 311 21.32 -7.55 36.93
N TYR A 312 20.85 -7.07 35.79
CA TYR A 312 19.85 -6.00 35.69
C TYR A 312 18.39 -6.51 35.80
N LYS A 313 18.20 -7.79 36.14
CA LYS A 313 16.89 -8.41 36.43
C LYS A 313 15.93 -8.42 35.25
N PHE A 314 16.45 -8.55 34.04
CA PHE A 314 15.64 -8.83 32.85
C PHE A 314 15.45 -10.34 32.63
N ASN A 315 14.46 -10.69 31.82
CA ASN A 315 14.15 -12.09 31.50
C ASN A 315 15.13 -12.67 30.48
N CYS A 316 15.75 -13.80 30.82
CA CYS A 316 16.64 -14.59 29.97
C CYS A 316 15.86 -15.37 28.90
N SER A 317 15.35 -14.66 27.90
CA SER A 317 14.47 -15.23 26.88
C SER A 317 15.22 -15.62 25.60
N LEU A 318 15.27 -14.77 24.56
CA LEU A 318 16.01 -15.03 23.33
C LEU A 318 17.27 -14.16 23.27
N LEU A 319 18.42 -14.79 23.03
CA LEU A 319 19.69 -14.11 22.77
C LEU A 319 20.09 -14.36 21.30
N GLU A 320 20.14 -13.32 20.52
CA GLU A 320 20.59 -13.33 19.13
C GLU A 320 22.06 -12.95 19.06
N VAL A 321 22.88 -13.87 18.54
CA VAL A 321 24.29 -13.60 18.24
C VAL A 321 24.38 -13.10 16.79
N ASP A 322 24.55 -11.79 16.68
CA ASP A 322 24.60 -11.04 15.44
C ASP A 322 26.05 -10.73 15.02
N ASP A 323 26.21 -10.21 13.81
CA ASP A 323 27.14 -10.58 12.75
C ASP A 323 28.61 -10.91 13.14
N ARG A 324 29.25 -11.69 12.26
CA ARG A 324 30.67 -12.08 12.28
C ARG A 324 31.00 -13.04 13.42
N TYR A 325 30.06 -13.93 13.77
CA TYR A 325 30.38 -15.12 14.56
C TYR A 325 31.14 -16.16 13.75
N THR A 326 31.06 -16.05 12.42
CA THR A 326 31.87 -16.81 11.45
C THR A 326 33.09 -16.01 11.00
N SER A 327 34.11 -16.71 10.49
CA SER A 327 35.32 -16.08 9.93
C SER A 327 35.03 -15.28 8.66
N ARG A 328 34.18 -15.82 7.78
CA ARG A 328 33.67 -15.14 6.57
C ARG A 328 32.18 -15.39 6.36
N TYR A 329 31.55 -14.48 5.64
CA TYR A 329 30.15 -14.56 5.22
C TYR A 329 29.91 -15.82 4.38
N GLY A 330 28.92 -16.61 4.77
CA GLY A 330 28.54 -17.87 4.12
C GLY A 330 29.29 -19.12 4.60
N GLU A 331 30.18 -19.02 5.59
CA GLU A 331 30.93 -20.19 6.10
C GLU A 331 30.15 -21.00 7.15
N PHE A 332 29.11 -20.43 7.77
CA PHE A 332 28.20 -21.04 8.77
C PHE A 332 28.87 -21.85 9.90
N GLU A 333 30.19 -21.73 10.07
CA GLU A 333 30.99 -22.26 11.17
C GLU A 333 31.47 -21.12 12.06
N PHE A 334 31.51 -21.36 13.37
CA PHE A 334 32.03 -20.40 14.32
C PHE A 334 33.53 -20.15 14.10
N ASP A 335 33.93 -18.88 14.06
CA ASP A 335 35.33 -18.47 14.08
C ASP A 335 35.97 -18.97 15.37
N ARG A 336 36.91 -19.93 15.26
CA ARG A 336 37.57 -20.56 16.41
C ARG A 336 38.45 -19.60 17.21
N THR A 337 38.81 -18.45 16.64
CA THR A 337 39.57 -17.40 17.34
C THR A 337 38.65 -16.62 18.26
N LYS A 338 37.48 -16.19 17.76
CA LYS A 338 36.49 -15.43 18.54
C LYS A 338 35.68 -16.34 19.48
N PHE A 339 35.45 -17.58 19.06
CA PHE A 339 34.65 -18.59 19.76
C PHE A 339 35.41 -19.91 19.92
N PRO A 340 36.45 -19.95 20.79
CA PRO A 340 37.28 -21.13 20.97
C PRO A 340 36.50 -22.35 21.47
N ASN A 341 35.35 -22.16 22.12
CA ASN A 341 34.48 -23.26 22.55
C ASN A 341 32.99 -22.88 22.51
N ALA A 342 32.46 -22.61 21.31
CA ALA A 342 31.04 -22.28 21.10
C ALA A 342 30.10 -23.30 21.75
N SER A 343 30.45 -24.60 21.75
CA SER A 343 29.65 -25.65 22.39
C SER A 343 29.54 -25.49 23.92
N ALA A 344 30.59 -25.03 24.60
CA ALA A 344 30.52 -24.70 26.02
C ALA A 344 29.68 -23.44 26.27
N MET A 345 29.85 -22.42 25.43
CA MET A 345 29.05 -21.20 25.47
C MET A 345 27.55 -21.50 25.38
N PHE A 346 27.11 -22.24 24.36
CA PHE A 346 25.70 -22.61 24.21
C PHE A 346 25.16 -23.45 25.37
N ARG A 347 25.98 -24.35 25.96
CA ARG A 347 25.58 -25.09 27.16
C ARG A 347 25.36 -24.16 28.36
N SER A 348 26.22 -23.16 28.54
CA SER A 348 26.08 -22.15 29.59
C SER A 348 24.85 -21.28 29.39
N LEU A 349 24.64 -20.76 28.17
CA LEU A 349 23.47 -19.95 27.83
C LEU A 349 22.17 -20.74 28.04
N LYS A 350 22.15 -22.01 27.64
CA LYS A 350 21.01 -22.90 27.87
C LYS A 350 20.77 -23.16 29.36
N SER A 351 21.81 -23.34 30.17
CA SER A 351 21.63 -23.52 31.63
C SER A 351 21.11 -22.26 32.32
N ASP A 352 21.39 -21.09 31.75
CA ASP A 352 20.87 -19.80 32.20
C ASP A 352 19.44 -19.51 31.70
N GLY A 353 18.88 -20.38 30.85
CA GLY A 353 17.50 -20.31 30.37
C GLY A 353 17.32 -19.67 28.99
N PHE A 354 18.41 -19.23 28.34
CA PHE A 354 18.33 -18.59 27.03
C PHE A 354 18.00 -19.59 25.91
N LEU A 355 17.10 -19.17 25.03
CA LEU A 355 17.07 -19.62 23.64
C LEU A 355 18.08 -18.79 22.86
N VAL A 356 18.75 -19.39 21.87
CA VAL A 356 19.76 -18.68 21.08
C VAL A 356 19.43 -18.74 19.60
N SER A 357 19.44 -17.59 18.94
CA SER A 357 19.39 -17.45 17.48
C SER A 357 20.72 -16.96 16.93
N LEU A 358 20.97 -17.23 15.66
CA LEU A 358 22.16 -16.76 14.94
C LEU A 358 21.70 -15.92 13.76
N TRP A 359 22.39 -14.81 13.54
CA TRP A 359 22.22 -14.08 12.29
C TRP A 359 22.61 -14.94 11.09
N THR A 360 21.85 -14.82 10.01
CA THR A 360 22.08 -15.55 8.77
C THR A 360 21.75 -14.65 7.59
N HIS A 361 22.40 -14.87 6.46
CA HIS A 361 22.24 -14.05 5.27
C HIS A 361 22.33 -14.90 4.01
N PRO A 362 21.64 -14.52 2.92
CA PRO A 362 21.60 -15.28 1.67
C PRO A 362 22.72 -14.92 0.69
N PHE A 363 23.84 -14.40 1.20
CA PHE A 363 24.99 -14.00 0.40
C PHE A 363 26.19 -14.84 0.83
N VAL A 364 27.14 -15.07 -0.04
CA VAL A 364 28.38 -15.78 0.30
C VAL A 364 29.53 -14.98 -0.29
N ASN A 365 30.63 -14.85 0.46
CA ASN A 365 31.80 -14.15 -0.06
C ASN A 365 32.38 -14.91 -1.28
N TYR A 366 32.86 -14.20 -2.30
CA TYR A 366 33.34 -14.80 -3.56
C TYR A 366 34.43 -15.86 -3.35
N ASP A 367 35.25 -15.69 -2.31
CA ASP A 367 36.37 -16.58 -1.99
C ASP A 367 36.00 -17.69 -0.99
N SER A 368 34.71 -17.87 -0.67
CA SER A 368 34.25 -18.94 0.21
C SER A 368 33.94 -20.20 -0.58
N GLU A 369 34.32 -21.37 -0.04
CA GLU A 369 34.01 -22.69 -0.62
C GLU A 369 32.49 -22.92 -0.78
N ASN A 370 31.66 -22.18 -0.03
CA ASN A 370 30.19 -22.29 -0.06
C ASN A 370 29.53 -21.38 -1.11
N PHE A 371 30.30 -20.60 -1.89
CA PHE A 371 29.78 -19.59 -2.82
C PHE A 371 28.78 -20.16 -3.84
N HIS A 372 28.91 -21.43 -4.23
CA HIS A 372 28.10 -22.02 -5.28
C HIS A 372 26.65 -22.40 -4.88
N THR A 373 26.22 -22.23 -3.61
CA THR A 373 24.97 -22.88 -3.13
C THR A 373 23.86 -21.96 -2.55
N CYS A 374 24.06 -20.67 -2.26
CA CYS A 374 23.25 -20.03 -1.17
C CYS A 374 22.45 -18.74 -1.47
N VAL A 375 21.92 -18.48 -2.67
CA VAL A 375 21.05 -17.29 -2.89
C VAL A 375 19.60 -17.59 -2.49
N GLN A 376 19.13 -17.13 -1.31
CA GLN A 376 17.72 -16.70 -1.10
C GLN A 376 17.37 -16.14 0.30
N ARG A 377 16.84 -14.90 0.30
CA ARG A 377 15.90 -14.27 1.28
C ARG A 377 16.49 -13.58 2.52
N GLY A 378 16.69 -12.26 2.43
CA GLY A 378 16.93 -11.36 3.57
C GLY A 378 15.66 -10.60 3.91
N LEU A 379 15.25 -10.60 5.18
CA LEU A 379 14.02 -9.97 5.66
C LEU A 379 14.12 -9.37 7.08
N PRO A 380 15.09 -8.50 7.42
CA PRO A 380 14.93 -7.55 8.52
C PRO A 380 14.50 -6.16 8.04
N ILE A 381 13.74 -5.47 8.89
CA ILE A 381 13.41 -4.05 8.77
C ILE A 381 14.40 -3.34 9.68
N ASP A 382 15.28 -2.53 9.12
CA ASP A 382 16.27 -1.76 9.87
C ASP A 382 15.85 -0.29 9.87
N ARG A 383 16.15 0.37 10.98
CA ARG A 383 15.86 1.75 11.27
C ARG A 383 17.12 2.44 11.73
N ASP A 384 17.22 3.72 11.45
CA ASP A 384 18.31 4.56 11.93
C ASP A 384 17.87 5.22 13.25
N SER A 385 18.83 5.47 14.14
CA SER A 385 18.60 6.13 15.44
C SER A 385 18.32 7.63 15.29
N VAL A 386 17.19 7.96 14.67
CA VAL A 386 16.70 9.33 14.41
C VAL A 386 15.19 9.43 14.62
N TRP A 387 14.66 10.65 14.78
CA TRP A 387 13.21 10.85 15.02
C TRP A 387 12.35 10.75 13.74
N GLY A 388 12.88 11.09 12.57
CA GLY A 388 12.11 11.41 11.36
C GLY A 388 11.41 10.24 10.65
N TYR A 389 10.73 10.56 9.54
CA TYR A 389 10.07 9.57 8.67
C TYR A 389 11.02 8.81 7.76
N GLU A 390 12.27 9.28 7.62
CA GLU A 390 13.33 8.56 6.90
C GLU A 390 13.98 7.57 7.85
N LEU A 391 13.49 6.33 7.85
CA LEU A 391 13.95 5.22 8.70
C LEU A 391 14.01 5.50 10.21
N GLY A 392 13.43 6.60 10.71
CA GLY A 392 13.42 6.95 12.13
C GLY A 392 12.16 6.52 12.87
N LEU A 393 12.02 6.99 14.11
CA LEU A 393 10.91 6.63 15.01
C LEU A 393 9.54 6.90 14.39
N LYS A 394 9.32 8.05 13.74
CA LYS A 394 8.03 8.40 13.10
C LYS A 394 7.63 7.46 11.98
N SER A 395 8.60 6.80 11.34
CA SER A 395 8.33 5.85 10.25
C SER A 395 7.88 4.47 10.74
N LEU A 396 8.03 4.16 12.04
CA LEU A 396 7.79 2.84 12.59
C LEU A 396 6.33 2.40 12.43
N ILE A 397 5.37 3.21 12.89
CA ILE A 397 3.94 2.92 12.74
C ILE A 397 3.54 2.82 11.25
N PRO A 398 3.83 3.81 10.37
CA PRO A 398 3.54 3.71 8.95
C PRO A 398 4.01 2.43 8.28
N THR A 399 5.22 1.97 8.60
CA THR A 399 5.78 0.74 8.02
C THR A 399 5.11 -0.49 8.57
N VAL A 400 4.87 -0.59 9.88
CA VAL A 400 4.18 -1.74 10.48
C VAL A 400 2.76 -1.86 9.90
N LEU A 401 2.05 -0.74 9.74
CA LEU A 401 0.73 -0.71 9.10
C LEU A 401 0.80 -1.15 7.64
N THR A 402 1.77 -0.65 6.89
CA THR A 402 2.01 -1.03 5.48
C THR A 402 2.27 -2.52 5.36
N ILE A 403 3.19 -3.07 6.15
CA ILE A 403 3.53 -4.49 6.14
C ILE A 403 2.31 -5.35 6.51
N GLY A 404 1.54 -4.92 7.52
CA GLY A 404 0.29 -5.58 7.92
C GLY A 404 -0.71 -5.72 6.78
N ILE A 405 -0.97 -4.64 6.03
CA ILE A 405 -1.90 -4.69 4.88
C ILE A 405 -1.29 -5.37 3.64
N LEU A 406 0.03 -5.53 3.57
CA LEU A 406 0.68 -6.37 2.57
C LEU A 406 0.60 -7.86 2.93
N GLY A 407 -0.10 -8.22 4.00
CA GLY A 407 -0.38 -9.61 4.36
C GLY A 407 0.70 -10.27 5.21
N TYR A 408 1.56 -9.49 5.86
CA TYR A 408 2.57 -9.98 6.81
C TYR A 408 2.11 -9.63 8.23
N GLN A 409 1.54 -10.59 8.95
CA GLN A 409 0.91 -10.32 10.26
C GLN A 409 1.88 -10.43 11.44
N PHE A 410 2.98 -11.16 11.29
CA PHE A 410 4.00 -11.31 12.32
C PHE A 410 5.17 -10.37 12.02
N ILE A 411 5.25 -9.27 12.77
CA ILE A 411 6.16 -8.16 12.49
C ILE A 411 7.07 -7.94 13.70
N LEU A 412 8.37 -7.88 13.43
CA LEU A 412 9.39 -7.38 14.35
C LEU A 412 9.76 -5.96 13.88
N PRO A 413 9.48 -4.90 14.65
CA PRO A 413 9.52 -3.50 14.19
C PRO A 413 10.93 -2.87 14.18
N ASP A 414 11.98 -3.69 14.16
CA ASP A 414 13.38 -3.37 14.47
C ASP A 414 13.68 -3.18 15.98
N MET A 415 14.97 -3.08 16.30
CA MET A 415 15.53 -2.86 17.62
C MET A 415 15.14 -1.51 18.23
N ILE A 416 14.98 -1.52 19.55
CA ILE A 416 14.70 -0.35 20.37
C ILE A 416 15.84 0.66 20.26
N GLY A 417 15.49 1.88 19.85
CA GLY A 417 16.43 2.97 19.60
C GLY A 417 17.03 2.99 18.19
N GLY A 418 16.72 2.02 17.33
CA GLY A 418 17.27 1.90 15.98
C GLY A 418 18.76 1.54 15.95
N ASN A 419 19.32 1.50 14.75
CA ASN A 419 20.73 1.22 14.51
C ASN A 419 21.57 2.48 14.74
N ALA A 420 22.41 2.44 15.77
CA ALA A 420 23.37 3.50 16.02
C ALA A 420 24.58 3.39 15.08
N TYR A 421 24.81 4.42 14.28
CA TYR A 421 25.96 4.59 13.40
C TYR A 421 26.58 5.99 13.55
N LEU A 422 27.91 6.06 13.45
CA LEU A 422 28.64 7.33 13.39
C LEU A 422 28.07 8.22 12.26
N ASN A 423 27.73 9.46 12.59
CA ASN A 423 27.15 10.47 11.69
C ASN A 423 25.73 10.20 11.15
N ARG A 424 25.02 9.17 11.65
CA ARG A 424 23.61 8.87 11.33
C ARG A 424 22.77 8.56 12.58
N THR A 425 23.18 9.11 13.71
CA THR A 425 22.55 8.93 15.03
C THR A 425 22.29 10.30 15.62
N ASP A 426 21.03 10.59 15.94
CA ASP A 426 20.69 11.72 16.81
C ASP A 426 21.16 11.33 18.22
N GLY A 427 22.20 11.98 18.78
CA GLY A 427 22.79 11.62 20.07
C GLY A 427 24.28 11.93 20.17
N HIS A 428 24.92 11.44 21.25
CA HIS A 428 26.35 11.63 21.49
C HIS A 428 27.12 10.30 21.33
N GLY A 429 28.02 10.27 20.34
CA GLY A 429 28.94 9.15 20.14
C GLY A 429 28.28 7.93 19.48
N VAL A 430 28.27 6.79 20.18
CA VAL A 430 27.77 5.49 19.68
C VAL A 430 26.38 5.15 20.23
N LEU A 431 25.83 5.97 21.13
CA LEU A 431 24.49 5.78 21.69
C LEU A 431 23.50 6.78 21.08
N PRO A 432 22.27 6.33 20.75
CA PRO A 432 21.15 7.22 20.44
C PRO A 432 20.89 8.19 21.58
N ASP A 433 20.28 9.32 21.25
CA ASP A 433 19.72 10.26 22.21
C ASP A 433 18.85 9.52 23.22
N ARG A 434 18.98 9.91 24.49
CA ARG A 434 18.36 9.22 25.60
C ARG A 434 16.83 9.31 25.54
N GLU A 435 16.29 10.47 25.18
CA GLU A 435 14.84 10.64 25.05
C GLU A 435 14.32 9.83 23.87
N LEU A 436 15.01 9.86 22.73
CA LEU A 436 14.69 9.04 21.56
C LEU A 436 14.63 7.55 21.93
N TYR A 437 15.63 7.04 22.65
CA TYR A 437 15.67 5.65 23.10
C TYR A 437 14.47 5.30 23.98
N ILE A 438 14.12 6.17 24.94
CA ILE A 438 12.96 5.98 25.84
C ILE A 438 11.66 5.97 25.05
N ARG A 439 11.40 6.96 24.18
CA ARG A 439 10.18 7.03 23.36
C ARG A 439 10.07 5.86 22.38
N TRP A 440 11.19 5.35 21.88
CA TRP A 440 11.22 4.15 21.04
C TRP A 440 10.88 2.90 21.84
N LEU A 441 11.41 2.76 23.06
CA LEU A 441 11.08 1.66 23.97
C LEU A 441 9.59 1.64 24.32
N GLU A 442 9.01 2.81 24.62
CA GLU A 442 7.59 3.00 24.87
C GLU A 442 6.75 2.47 23.70
N LEU A 443 7.09 2.86 22.47
CA LEU A 443 6.41 2.39 21.26
C LEU A 443 6.60 0.90 21.01
N ALA A 444 7.83 0.39 21.10
CA ALA A 444 8.16 -1.01 20.85
C ALA A 444 7.46 -1.96 21.83
N ALA A 445 7.20 -1.52 23.06
CA ALA A 445 6.43 -2.29 24.05
C ALA A 445 4.99 -2.59 23.61
N PHE A 446 4.44 -1.84 22.64
CA PHE A 446 3.13 -2.07 22.05
C PHE A 446 3.18 -2.67 20.64
N MET A 447 4.35 -3.13 20.20
CA MET A 447 4.50 -3.89 18.96
C MET A 447 4.39 -5.39 19.23
N PRO A 448 4.22 -6.25 18.20
CA PRO A 448 4.08 -7.69 18.41
C PRO A 448 5.29 -8.35 19.09
N SER A 449 6.47 -7.75 18.97
CA SER A 449 7.72 -8.21 19.59
C SER A 449 8.60 -7.02 19.97
N MET A 450 9.40 -7.19 21.03
CA MET A 450 10.41 -6.23 21.48
C MET A 450 11.81 -6.79 21.19
N GLN A 451 12.75 -5.93 20.77
CA GLN A 451 14.15 -6.32 20.58
C GLN A 451 15.08 -5.24 21.14
N PHE A 452 15.91 -5.61 22.11
CA PHE A 452 17.01 -4.78 22.59
C PHE A 452 18.28 -5.14 21.84
N SER A 453 18.96 -4.14 21.29
CA SER A 453 20.31 -4.31 20.75
C SER A 453 21.30 -3.35 21.40
N ILE A 454 20.84 -2.15 21.76
CA ILE A 454 21.49 -1.29 22.75
C ILE A 454 20.87 -1.59 24.11
N PRO A 455 21.67 -2.02 25.10
CA PRO A 455 21.13 -2.34 26.42
C PRO A 455 20.73 -1.08 27.20
N PRO A 456 19.63 -1.12 27.99
CA PRO A 456 19.21 0.01 28.83
C PRO A 456 20.30 0.50 29.79
N TRP A 457 21.12 -0.42 30.32
CA TRP A 457 22.20 -0.10 31.25
C TRP A 457 23.42 0.59 30.62
N ALA A 458 23.43 0.78 29.29
CA ALA A 458 24.41 1.65 28.64
C ALA A 458 24.14 3.15 28.91
N TYR A 459 22.93 3.48 29.39
CA TYR A 459 22.53 4.85 29.73
C TYR A 459 22.68 5.10 31.24
N ASP A 460 21.64 4.78 32.01
CA ASP A 460 21.56 5.02 33.46
C ASP A 460 20.47 4.15 34.12
N ASP A 461 20.39 4.20 35.45
CA ASP A 461 19.44 3.39 36.23
C ASP A 461 17.97 3.75 35.95
N GLU A 462 17.67 5.00 35.56
CA GLU A 462 16.31 5.41 35.22
C GLU A 462 15.87 4.75 33.90
N VAL A 463 16.72 4.71 32.87
CA VAL A 463 16.43 3.98 31.62
C VAL A 463 16.24 2.48 31.87
N VAL A 464 17.02 1.89 32.79
CA VAL A 464 16.82 0.49 33.22
C VAL A 464 15.46 0.30 33.87
N ASP A 465 15.03 1.22 34.73
CA ASP A 465 13.73 1.16 35.42
C ASP A 465 12.57 1.29 34.44
N ILE A 466 12.66 2.21 33.48
CA ILE A 466 11.69 2.39 32.40
C ILE A 466 11.63 1.13 31.52
N ALA A 467 12.77 0.55 31.15
CA ALA A 467 12.82 -0.70 30.39
C ALA A 467 12.17 -1.87 31.14
N ARG A 468 12.37 -1.98 32.46
CA ARG A 468 11.70 -3.01 33.27
C ARG A 468 10.18 -2.76 33.35
N LYS A 469 9.74 -1.51 33.51
CA LYS A 469 8.32 -1.12 33.47
C LYS A 469 7.69 -1.57 32.15
N TYR A 470 8.29 -1.25 31.01
CA TYR A 470 7.73 -1.53 29.69
C TYR A 470 7.79 -2.99 29.26
N THR A 471 8.85 -3.72 29.64
CA THR A 471 8.91 -5.17 29.40
C THR A 471 7.85 -5.92 30.21
N ALA A 472 7.60 -5.52 31.46
CA ALA A 472 6.52 -6.08 32.27
C ALA A 472 5.13 -5.69 31.74
N LEU A 473 4.96 -4.44 31.29
CA LEU A 473 3.71 -3.98 30.65
C LEU A 473 3.42 -4.78 29.37
N HIS A 474 4.42 -4.93 28.49
CA HIS A 474 4.29 -5.73 27.28
C HIS A 474 3.87 -7.17 27.60
N GLU A 475 4.56 -7.83 28.54
CA GLU A 475 4.25 -9.20 28.93
C GLU A 475 2.84 -9.37 29.51
N SER A 476 2.35 -8.40 30.27
CA SER A 476 1.07 -8.50 30.99
C SER A 476 -0.13 -8.01 30.20
N LEU A 477 0.04 -7.01 29.32
CA LEU A 477 -1.04 -6.37 28.57
C LEU A 477 -1.02 -6.73 27.08
N VAL A 478 0.13 -6.58 26.42
CA VAL A 478 0.24 -6.63 24.95
C VAL A 478 0.39 -8.06 24.45
N ALA A 479 1.34 -8.81 25.01
CA ALA A 479 1.65 -10.17 24.60
C ALA A 479 0.45 -11.14 24.65
N PRO A 480 -0.44 -11.12 25.68
CA PRO A 480 -1.62 -11.98 25.69
C PRO A 480 -2.55 -11.69 24.50
N ARG A 481 -2.77 -10.41 24.18
CA ARG A 481 -3.63 -9.99 23.07
C ARG A 481 -3.02 -10.33 21.72
N VAL A 482 -1.71 -10.08 21.55
CA VAL A 482 -0.96 -10.46 20.35
C VAL A 482 -1.03 -11.98 20.11
N LEU A 483 -0.88 -12.79 21.16
CA LEU A 483 -0.93 -14.26 21.06
C LEU A 483 -2.33 -14.79 20.73
N GLU A 484 -3.38 -14.14 21.21
CA GLU A 484 -4.76 -14.44 20.83
C GLU A 484 -4.99 -14.16 19.34
N LEU A 485 -4.68 -12.93 18.92
CA LEU A 485 -4.80 -12.50 17.52
C LEU A 485 -3.92 -13.35 16.58
N ALA A 486 -2.72 -13.74 17.02
CA ALA A 486 -1.85 -14.63 16.26
C ALA A 486 -2.50 -15.98 15.94
N GLY A 487 -3.34 -16.51 16.85
CA GLY A 487 -4.15 -17.69 16.59
C GLY A 487 -5.18 -17.46 15.48
N GLU A 488 -5.86 -16.32 15.50
CA GLU A 488 -6.87 -15.94 14.50
C GLU A 488 -6.29 -15.70 13.10
N VAL A 489 -5.06 -15.18 13.01
CA VAL A 489 -4.35 -14.87 11.76
C VAL A 489 -4.31 -16.06 10.80
N LEU A 490 -4.17 -17.28 11.32
CA LEU A 490 -4.09 -18.49 10.49
C LEU A 490 -5.37 -18.69 9.64
N ASP A 491 -6.51 -18.28 10.17
CA ASP A 491 -7.81 -18.40 9.51
C ASP A 491 -8.17 -17.12 8.75
N THR A 492 -7.96 -15.95 9.37
CA THR A 492 -8.48 -14.68 8.86
C THR A 492 -7.50 -13.96 7.93
N GLY A 493 -6.20 -14.04 8.22
CA GLY A 493 -5.16 -13.20 7.63
C GLY A 493 -5.21 -11.72 8.08
N ASP A 494 -6.08 -11.39 9.03
CA ASP A 494 -6.25 -10.00 9.49
C ASP A 494 -4.97 -9.54 10.23
N PRO A 495 -4.48 -8.30 10.03
CA PRO A 495 -3.28 -7.81 10.69
C PRO A 495 -3.47 -7.73 12.21
N ILE A 496 -2.40 -7.94 12.98
CA ILE A 496 -2.41 -7.79 14.44
C ILE A 496 -2.40 -6.32 14.82
N ILE A 497 -1.48 -5.55 14.22
CA ILE A 497 -1.41 -4.10 14.34
C ILE A 497 -2.24 -3.48 13.21
N ARG A 498 -3.26 -2.71 13.57
CA ARG A 498 -4.28 -2.22 12.64
C ARG A 498 -4.31 -0.70 12.58
N PRO A 499 -4.60 -0.12 11.42
CA PRO A 499 -4.84 1.31 11.30
C PRO A 499 -6.19 1.70 11.92
N LEU A 500 -6.37 2.95 12.31
CA LEU A 500 -7.62 3.35 12.98
C LEU A 500 -8.86 3.24 12.08
N TRP A 501 -8.70 3.43 10.77
CA TRP A 501 -9.78 3.20 9.82
C TRP A 501 -10.30 1.75 9.81
N TRP A 502 -9.58 0.81 10.45
CA TRP A 502 -10.01 -0.58 10.55
C TRP A 502 -11.37 -0.73 11.23
N ILE A 503 -11.59 0.04 12.30
CA ILE A 503 -12.85 0.12 13.04
C ILE A 503 -13.66 1.37 12.67
N ALA A 504 -13.00 2.40 12.14
CA ALA A 504 -13.62 3.67 11.71
C ALA A 504 -13.65 3.76 10.17
N THR A 505 -14.36 2.84 9.51
CA THR A 505 -14.27 2.58 8.06
C THR A 505 -14.89 3.63 7.14
N GLY A 506 -15.47 4.69 7.70
CA GLY A 506 -16.11 5.80 6.98
C GLY A 506 -15.56 7.17 7.39
N ASP A 507 -14.45 7.19 8.14
CA ASP A 507 -13.94 8.39 8.78
C ASP A 507 -12.69 8.93 8.05
N GLU A 508 -12.82 10.14 7.50
CA GLU A 508 -11.75 10.81 6.76
C GLU A 508 -10.51 11.09 7.61
N THR A 509 -10.68 11.40 8.89
CA THR A 509 -9.55 11.62 9.80
C THR A 509 -8.83 10.30 10.06
N ALA A 510 -9.57 9.21 10.31
CA ALA A 510 -8.99 7.90 10.56
C ALA A 510 -8.17 7.36 9.38
N TYR A 511 -8.51 7.74 8.14
CA TYR A 511 -7.73 7.38 6.95
C TYR A 511 -6.31 7.94 6.94
N LYS A 512 -6.07 9.05 7.64
CA LYS A 512 -4.82 9.84 7.62
C LYS A 512 -3.95 9.66 8.86
N ILE A 513 -4.44 8.99 9.89
CA ILE A 513 -3.69 8.84 11.14
C ILE A 513 -2.57 7.83 10.95
N ASP A 514 -1.35 8.31 11.13
CA ASP A 514 -0.11 7.55 11.02
C ASP A 514 0.68 7.48 12.34
N SER A 515 0.22 8.21 13.35
CA SER A 515 0.85 8.32 14.67
C SER A 515 0.09 7.58 15.78
N GLN A 516 -0.98 6.86 15.43
CA GLN A 516 -1.73 5.99 16.33
C GLN A 516 -2.04 4.67 15.62
N PHE A 517 -2.22 3.61 16.39
CA PHE A 517 -2.58 2.29 15.85
C PHE A 517 -3.43 1.52 16.85
N LEU A 518 -4.02 0.42 16.38
CA LEU A 518 -4.76 -0.55 17.18
C LEU A 518 -3.96 -1.86 17.27
N ILE A 519 -4.09 -2.55 18.39
CA ILE A 519 -3.73 -3.96 18.55
C ILE A 519 -5.06 -4.72 18.61
N GLY A 520 -5.37 -5.48 17.57
CA GLY A 520 -6.73 -6.00 17.39
C GLY A 520 -7.73 -4.88 17.10
N ASP A 521 -8.91 -4.96 17.69
CA ASP A 521 -9.98 -3.96 17.54
C ASP A 521 -10.18 -3.09 18.80
N ASP A 522 -9.46 -3.41 19.87
CA ASP A 522 -9.84 -3.06 21.25
C ASP A 522 -8.74 -2.40 22.08
N LEU A 523 -7.49 -2.34 21.59
CA LEU A 523 -6.40 -1.64 22.26
C LEU A 523 -5.80 -0.59 21.33
N MET A 524 -6.11 0.69 21.55
CA MET A 524 -5.55 1.80 20.78
C MET A 524 -4.33 2.39 21.49
N VAL A 525 -3.30 2.75 20.73
CA VAL A 525 -2.03 3.27 21.24
C VAL A 525 -1.65 4.56 20.51
N ALA A 526 -1.20 5.57 21.26
CA ALA A 526 -0.84 6.90 20.79
C ALA A 526 0.49 7.35 21.43
N PRO A 527 1.66 6.92 20.89
CA PRO A 527 2.99 7.27 21.41
C PRO A 527 3.39 8.73 21.20
N VAL A 528 4.26 9.30 22.03
CA VAL A 528 4.91 10.59 21.70
C VAL A 528 6.03 10.32 20.70
N LEU A 529 6.04 11.04 19.56
CA LEU A 529 6.98 10.82 18.45
C LEU A 529 7.82 12.07 18.12
N GLU A 530 7.78 13.08 18.99
CA GLU A 530 8.46 14.36 18.79
C GLU A 530 9.41 14.63 19.96
N PRO A 531 10.62 15.17 19.71
CA PRO A 531 11.59 15.46 20.76
C PRO A 531 11.11 16.57 21.70
N GLY A 532 11.38 16.42 22.99
CA GLY A 532 11.04 17.35 24.05
C GLY A 532 9.56 17.43 24.40
N LYS A 533 8.70 16.57 23.84
CA LYS A 533 7.26 16.60 24.07
C LYS A 533 6.84 15.69 25.21
N GLN A 534 5.93 16.20 26.04
CA GLN A 534 5.28 15.49 27.15
C GLN A 534 3.74 15.58 27.06
N GLU A 535 3.25 15.88 25.87
CA GLU A 535 1.84 15.96 25.53
C GLU A 535 1.69 15.68 24.04
N ARG A 536 0.50 15.25 23.62
CA ARG A 536 0.18 15.11 22.19
C ARG A 536 -1.31 15.18 21.92
N ASP A 537 -1.64 15.50 20.67
CA ASP A 537 -3.01 15.32 20.17
C ASP A 537 -3.32 13.83 19.96
N ILE A 538 -4.52 13.43 20.37
CA ILE A 538 -5.04 12.06 20.31
C ILE A 538 -6.42 12.10 19.68
N TYR A 539 -6.62 11.24 18.68
CA TYR A 539 -7.92 11.05 18.06
C TYR A 539 -8.53 9.73 18.53
N LEU A 540 -9.77 9.80 19.02
CA LEU A 540 -10.57 8.66 19.45
C LEU A 540 -11.78 8.50 18.52
N PRO A 541 -11.94 7.35 17.84
CA PRO A 541 -13.14 7.07 17.08
C PRO A 541 -14.35 6.85 18.01
N ALA A 542 -15.55 6.93 17.45
CA ALA A 542 -16.79 6.63 18.18
C ALA A 542 -16.73 5.24 18.83
N GLY A 543 -17.16 5.15 20.08
CA GLY A 543 -17.00 3.95 20.91
C GLY A 543 -16.93 4.25 22.40
N HIS A 544 -16.71 3.19 23.16
CA HIS A 544 -16.52 3.25 24.61
C HIS A 544 -15.06 2.94 24.92
N TRP A 545 -14.33 3.94 25.39
CA TRP A 545 -12.90 3.84 25.62
C TRP A 545 -12.56 4.13 27.08
N ARG A 546 -11.54 3.43 27.59
CA ARG A 546 -10.94 3.71 28.89
C ARG A 546 -9.45 3.98 28.71
N SER A 547 -8.97 5.16 29.12
CA SER A 547 -7.54 5.48 29.07
C SER A 547 -6.75 4.64 30.08
N TYR A 548 -5.43 4.56 29.89
CA TYR A 548 -4.51 3.99 30.86
C TYR A 548 -4.54 4.69 32.24
N LYS A 549 -5.03 5.94 32.31
CA LYS A 549 -5.27 6.68 33.56
C LYS A 549 -6.61 6.34 34.22
N GLY A 550 -7.43 5.50 33.59
CA GLY A 550 -8.73 5.06 34.09
C GLY A 550 -9.91 5.97 33.72
N GLU A 551 -9.67 7.03 32.94
CA GLU A 551 -10.72 7.92 32.44
C GLU A 551 -11.60 7.17 31.44
N ARG A 552 -12.90 7.44 31.45
CA ARG A 552 -13.86 6.80 30.53
C ARG A 552 -14.38 7.82 29.53
N PHE A 553 -14.47 7.40 28.28
CA PHE A 553 -14.94 8.19 27.16
C PHE A 553 -16.07 7.43 26.46
N ASP A 554 -17.29 7.93 26.59
CA ASP A 554 -18.47 7.42 25.89
C ASP A 554 -18.73 8.31 24.65
N ILE A 555 -18.10 7.94 23.53
CA ILE A 555 -17.96 8.79 22.35
C ILE A 555 -19.00 8.39 21.30
N LYS A 556 -19.97 9.27 21.03
CA LYS A 556 -20.95 9.06 19.94
C LYS A 556 -20.43 9.47 18.57
N GLU A 557 -19.64 10.53 18.54
CA GLU A 557 -19.00 11.10 17.35
C GLU A 557 -17.51 11.26 17.65
N PRO A 558 -16.61 11.06 16.67
CA PRO A 558 -15.17 11.08 16.90
C PRO A 558 -14.68 12.28 17.71
N LEU A 559 -13.77 12.02 18.66
CA LEU A 559 -13.26 13.01 19.60
C LEU A 559 -11.77 13.26 19.37
N HIS A 560 -11.39 14.54 19.32
CA HIS A 560 -10.00 14.97 19.33
C HIS A 560 -9.65 15.51 20.72
N LEU A 561 -8.75 14.83 21.42
CA LEU A 561 -8.13 15.31 22.65
C LEU A 561 -6.90 16.13 22.26
N THR A 562 -6.88 17.40 22.60
CA THR A 562 -5.76 18.31 22.33
C THR A 562 -4.84 18.39 23.53
N ASP A 563 -3.53 18.44 23.30
CA ASP A 563 -2.51 18.58 24.35
C ASP A 563 -2.70 17.56 25.50
N TYR A 564 -3.04 16.32 25.15
CA TYR A 564 -3.26 15.27 26.15
C TYR A 564 -1.92 14.94 26.85
N PRO A 565 -1.82 15.05 28.19
CA PRO A 565 -0.54 14.87 28.89
C PRO A 565 -0.03 13.43 28.83
N VAL A 566 1.23 13.28 28.39
CA VAL A 566 1.95 12.00 28.28
C VAL A 566 3.42 12.25 28.66
N ASP A 567 3.70 12.13 29.96
CA ASP A 567 5.02 12.39 30.53
C ASP A 567 6.09 11.45 29.91
N LEU A 568 7.36 11.80 30.10
CA LEU A 568 8.45 10.85 29.82
C LEU A 568 8.29 9.63 30.75
N ASP A 569 8.42 8.42 30.21
CA ASP A 569 8.06 7.15 30.86
C ASP A 569 6.60 6.70 30.69
N GLU A 570 5.71 7.52 30.15
CA GLU A 570 4.32 7.18 29.88
C GLU A 570 4.03 7.08 28.38
N ILE A 571 3.05 6.23 28.03
CA ILE A 571 2.49 6.14 26.69
C ILE A 571 0.97 6.10 26.79
N ALA A 572 0.31 6.93 25.98
CA ALA A 572 -1.14 6.92 25.94
C ALA A 572 -1.64 5.68 25.22
N TYR A 573 -2.45 4.88 25.93
CA TYR A 573 -3.24 3.80 25.35
C TYR A 573 -4.65 3.77 25.93
N PHE A 574 -5.57 3.21 25.15
CA PHE A 574 -7.00 3.19 25.43
C PHE A 574 -7.54 1.79 25.16
N LEU A 575 -8.29 1.26 26.11
CA LEU A 575 -8.97 -0.03 26.00
C LEU A 575 -10.44 0.20 25.64
N TRP A 576 -10.94 -0.56 24.69
CA TRP A 576 -12.37 -0.65 24.42
C TRP A 576 -13.05 -1.35 25.60
N VAL A 577 -14.13 -0.77 26.14
CA VAL A 577 -14.81 -1.25 27.37
C VAL A 577 -16.31 -1.47 27.23
#